data_AF-A0A355FSI9-F1
#
_entry.id   AF-A0A355FSI9-F1
#
_cell.length_a   1.000
_cell.length_b   1.000
_cell.length_c   1.000
_cell.angle_alpha   90.00
_cell.angle_beta   90.00
_cell.angle_gamma   90.00
#
_symmetry.space_group_name_H-M   'P 1'
#
loop_
_entity.id
_entity.type
_entity.pdbx_description
1 polymer ?
#
loop_
_entity_poly.entity_id
_entity_poly.type
_entity_poly.pdbx_seq_one_letter_code
_entity_poly.pdbx_strand_id
1 'polypeptide(L)'
;EQGPVLITHWGMSGPAVLKLSAWGARELAQCEYRFTAQINWIGETNEAEASAALDNTMATFRKKKLANACPFELPRKFWEYILEKAGCNPDSPWMDTSKKERNRLLNMLLNDCYEVNG
;
A
#
# COMPACT_ATOMS: atom_id res chain seq x y z
N GLU A 1 14.93 -3.60 1.07
CA GLU A 1 14.49 -5.00 1.24
C GLU A 1 13.16 -5.27 0.55
N GLN A 2 12.96 -6.50 0.06
CA GLN A 2 11.69 -6.98 -0.51
C GLN A 2 11.35 -8.36 0.07
N GLY A 3 10.06 -8.64 0.25
CA GLY A 3 9.58 -9.93 0.75
C GLY A 3 8.17 -9.85 1.33
N PRO A 4 7.57 -10.99 1.71
CA PRO A 4 6.23 -11.00 2.28
C PRO A 4 6.19 -10.26 3.61
N VAL A 5 5.12 -9.49 3.80
CA VAL A 5 4.79 -8.79 5.05
C VAL A 5 3.55 -9.46 5.65
N LEU A 6 3.62 -9.75 6.94
CA LEU A 6 2.48 -10.20 7.74
C LEU A 6 1.98 -9.03 8.57
N ILE A 7 0.71 -8.67 8.41
CA ILE A 7 0.06 -7.67 9.27
C ILE A 7 -0.62 -8.40 10.42
N THR A 8 -0.32 -8.02 11.65
CA THR A 8 -0.86 -8.61 12.89
C THR A 8 -1.59 -7.55 13.72
N HIS A 9 -2.30 -7.97 14.76
CA HIS A 9 -2.91 -7.05 15.73
C HIS A 9 -1.89 -6.24 16.56
N TRP A 10 -0.61 -6.62 16.54
CA TRP A 10 0.46 -6.00 17.33
C TRP A 10 1.44 -5.19 16.47
N GLY A 11 1.18 -5.05 15.17
CA GLY A 11 2.07 -4.40 14.21
C GLY A 11 2.36 -5.28 12.99
N MET A 12 3.45 -5.01 12.28
CA MET A 12 3.87 -5.76 11.10
C MET A 12 5.03 -6.71 11.41
N SER A 13 5.04 -7.86 10.76
CA SER A 13 6.06 -8.89 10.88
C SER A 13 6.33 -9.53 9.50
N GLY A 14 7.11 -10.60 9.44
CA GLY A 14 7.41 -11.35 8.22
C GLY A 14 8.80 -11.07 7.62
N PRO A 15 9.24 -11.85 6.61
CA PRO A 15 10.61 -11.83 6.10
C PRO A 15 11.15 -10.47 5.66
N ALA A 16 10.32 -9.59 5.08
CA ALA A 16 10.78 -8.24 4.72
C ALA A 16 11.10 -7.39 5.96
N VAL A 17 10.23 -7.47 6.98
CA VAL A 17 10.43 -6.78 8.28
C VAL A 17 11.63 -7.37 9.02
N LEU A 18 11.78 -8.70 9.02
CA LEU A 18 12.88 -9.41 9.69
C LEU A 18 14.25 -9.16 9.04
N LYS A 19 14.30 -9.07 7.70
CA LYS A 19 15.54 -8.70 6.98
C LYS A 19 15.95 -7.26 7.27
N LEU A 20 14.99 -6.33 7.24
CA LEU A 20 15.21 -4.94 7.65
C LEU A 20 15.71 -4.84 9.09
N SER A 21 15.08 -5.56 10.02
CA SER A 21 15.46 -5.54 11.43
C SER A 21 16.81 -6.20 11.71
N ALA A 22 17.25 -7.16 10.87
CA ALA A 22 18.54 -7.83 11.04
C ALA A 22 19.70 -7.02 10.45
N TRP A 23 19.51 -6.41 9.27
CA TRP A 23 20.54 -5.63 8.60
C TRP A 23 20.65 -4.20 9.15
N GLY A 24 19.51 -3.58 9.47
CA GLY A 24 19.45 -2.25 10.08
C GLY A 24 19.44 -2.29 11.61
N ALA A 25 19.62 -3.46 12.25
CA ALA A 25 19.49 -3.61 13.71
C ALA A 25 20.30 -2.56 14.49
N ARG A 26 21.51 -2.27 13.98
CA ARG A 26 22.48 -1.42 14.64
C ARG A 26 22.10 0.06 14.53
N GLU A 27 21.65 0.49 13.36
CA GLU A 27 21.13 1.83 13.09
C GLU A 27 19.79 2.06 13.78
N LEU A 28 18.90 1.07 13.75
CA LEU A 28 17.61 1.11 14.44
C LEU A 28 17.79 1.19 15.96
N ALA A 29 18.73 0.42 16.52
CA ALA A 29 19.07 0.51 17.95
C ALA A 29 19.63 1.89 18.34
N GLN A 30 20.39 2.57 17.47
CA GLN A 30 20.87 3.94 17.73
C GLN A 30 19.73 4.94 17.82
N CYS A 31 18.62 4.70 17.11
CA CYS A 31 17.42 5.52 17.16
C CYS A 31 16.39 5.01 18.18
N GLU A 32 16.79 4.14 19.13
CA GLU A 32 15.86 3.50 20.09
C GLU A 32 14.66 2.85 19.40
N TYR A 33 14.86 2.34 18.18
CA TYR A 33 13.83 1.78 17.32
C TYR A 33 12.63 2.71 17.10
N ARG A 34 12.87 4.02 17.13
CA ARG A 34 11.93 5.06 16.72
C ARG A 34 12.25 5.50 15.31
N PHE A 35 11.41 5.10 14.36
CA PHE A 35 11.59 5.45 12.95
C PHE A 35 10.27 5.38 12.19
N THR A 36 10.26 5.95 10.99
CA THR A 36 9.14 5.80 10.05
C THR A 36 9.50 4.74 9.02
N ALA A 37 8.70 3.68 8.97
CA ALA A 37 8.76 2.69 7.91
C ALA A 37 7.92 3.16 6.73
N GLN A 38 8.52 3.22 5.55
CA GLN A 38 7.81 3.45 4.29
C GLN A 38 7.64 2.13 3.55
N ILE A 39 6.43 1.84 3.07
CA ILE A 39 6.07 0.59 2.45
C ILE A 39 5.50 0.82 1.06
N ASN A 40 6.08 0.11 0.10
CA ASN A 40 5.50 -0.08 -1.22
C ASN A 40 4.80 -1.44 -1.24
N TRP A 41 3.46 -1.41 -1.26
CA TRP A 41 2.60 -2.59 -1.17
C TRP A 41 2.51 -3.39 -2.46
N ILE A 42 2.82 -2.78 -3.60
CA ILE A 42 2.68 -3.40 -4.92
C ILE A 42 4.02 -3.81 -5.54
N GLY A 43 5.14 -3.39 -4.94
CA GLY A 43 6.50 -3.72 -5.41
C GLY A 43 6.92 -3.02 -6.70
N GLU A 44 6.03 -2.22 -7.30
CA GLU A 44 6.31 -1.43 -8.51
C GLU A 44 7.14 -0.20 -8.14
N THR A 45 8.33 -0.06 -8.73
CA THR A 45 9.22 1.08 -8.43
C THR A 45 9.02 2.25 -9.40
N ASN A 46 8.36 2.01 -10.53
CA ASN A 46 8.00 3.04 -11.51
C ASN A 46 6.58 3.56 -11.25
N GLU A 47 6.49 4.76 -10.66
CA GLU A 47 5.21 5.42 -10.39
C GLU A 47 4.35 5.60 -11.66
N ALA A 48 4.97 5.82 -12.83
CA ALA A 48 4.25 5.99 -14.07
C ALA A 48 3.54 4.70 -14.51
N GLU A 49 4.17 3.54 -14.31
CA GLU A 49 3.58 2.24 -14.60
C GLU A 49 2.44 1.92 -13.64
N ALA A 50 2.63 2.17 -12.34
CA ALA A 50 1.59 2.01 -11.33
C ALA A 50 0.38 2.94 -11.59
N SER A 51 0.62 4.20 -11.99
CA SER A 51 -0.43 5.13 -12.38
C SER A 51 -1.19 4.65 -13.62
N ALA A 52 -0.47 4.17 -14.64
CA ALA A 52 -1.08 3.64 -15.86
C ALA A 52 -1.99 2.44 -15.57
N ALA A 53 -1.59 1.55 -14.65
CA ALA A 53 -2.43 0.42 -14.22
C ALA A 53 -3.76 0.88 -13.61
N LEU A 54 -3.74 1.92 -12.76
CA LEU A 54 -4.95 2.52 -12.19
C LEU A 54 -5.85 3.17 -13.26
N ASP A 55 -5.26 3.94 -14.18
CA ASP A 55 -6.04 4.62 -15.23
C ASP A 55 -6.64 3.61 -16.23
N ASN A 56 -5.91 2.55 -16.59
CA ASN A 56 -6.43 1.45 -17.42
C ASN A 56 -7.61 0.71 -16.75
N THR A 57 -7.57 0.57 -15.43
CA THR A 57 -8.64 -0.02 -14.63
C THR A 57 -9.91 0.84 -14.70
N MET A 58 -9.78 2.17 -14.66
CA MET A 58 -10.91 3.09 -14.85
C MET A 58 -11.57 2.92 -16.22
N ALA A 59 -10.77 2.73 -17.28
CA ALA A 59 -11.28 2.53 -18.63
C ALA A 59 -12.01 1.18 -18.78
N THR A 60 -11.46 0.11 -18.18
CA THR A 60 -11.93 -1.26 -18.37
C THR A 60 -13.09 -1.63 -17.43
N PHE A 61 -13.04 -1.18 -16.18
CA PHE A 61 -13.97 -1.56 -15.11
C PHE A 61 -14.81 -0.39 -14.61
N ARG A 62 -15.01 0.61 -15.46
CA ARG A 62 -15.70 1.88 -15.18
C ARG A 62 -16.92 1.79 -14.24
N LYS A 63 -17.81 0.81 -14.46
CA LYS A 63 -19.06 0.63 -13.69
C LYS A 63 -18.94 -0.33 -12.50
N LYS A 64 -17.81 -1.04 -12.35
CA LYS A 64 -17.59 -1.93 -11.20
C LYS A 64 -17.25 -1.10 -9.97
N LYS A 65 -17.65 -1.61 -8.80
CA LYS A 65 -17.21 -1.10 -7.50
C LYS A 65 -15.69 -1.17 -7.38
N LEU A 66 -15.07 -0.19 -6.72
CA LEU A 66 -13.62 -0.17 -6.48
C LEU A 66 -13.16 -1.46 -5.79
N ALA A 67 -13.86 -1.89 -4.74
CA ALA A 67 -13.55 -3.09 -3.96
C ALA A 67 -13.48 -4.37 -4.83
N ASN A 68 -14.20 -4.41 -5.94
CA ASN A 68 -14.34 -5.59 -6.80
C ASN A 68 -13.40 -5.57 -8.02
N ALA A 69 -12.56 -4.56 -8.15
CA ALA A 69 -11.63 -4.42 -9.27
C ALA A 69 -10.32 -3.79 -8.79
N CYS A 70 -9.41 -4.63 -8.31
CA CYS A 70 -8.03 -4.25 -8.01
C CYS A 70 -7.15 -4.47 -9.25
N PRO A 71 -6.34 -3.48 -9.69
CA PRO A 71 -5.38 -3.66 -10.80
C PRO A 71 -4.18 -4.52 -10.45
N PHE A 72 -3.95 -4.76 -9.16
CA PHE A 72 -2.72 -5.32 -8.61
C PHE A 72 -2.98 -6.68 -7.96
N GLU A 73 -1.93 -7.48 -7.77
CA GLU A 73 -1.98 -8.78 -7.10
C GLU A 73 -2.09 -8.63 -5.56
N LEU A 74 -3.18 -8.01 -5.10
CA LEU A 74 -3.47 -7.79 -3.68
C LEU A 74 -4.66 -8.65 -3.22
N PRO A 75 -4.62 -9.22 -2.00
CA PRO A 75 -5.77 -9.86 -1.40
C PRO A 75 -6.95 -8.87 -1.29
N ARG A 76 -8.16 -9.31 -1.64
CA ARG A 76 -9.36 -8.45 -1.64
C ARG A 76 -9.57 -7.64 -0.35
N LYS A 77 -9.44 -8.29 0.81
CA LYS A 77 -9.60 -7.61 2.11
C LYS A 77 -8.56 -6.52 2.33
N PHE A 78 -7.33 -6.76 1.86
CA PHE A 78 -6.26 -5.78 1.97
C PHE A 78 -6.48 -4.62 1.00
N TRP A 79 -6.98 -4.90 -0.20
CA TRP A 79 -7.39 -3.86 -1.14
C TRP A 79 -8.49 -2.96 -0.56
N GLU A 80 -9.55 -3.55 0.01
CA GLU A 80 -10.61 -2.81 0.70
C GLU A 80 -10.05 -1.93 1.84
N TYR A 81 -9.13 -2.47 2.65
CA TYR A 81 -8.43 -1.69 3.68
C TYR A 81 -7.64 -0.50 3.11
N ILE A 82 -6.86 -0.70 2.04
CA ILE A 82 -6.09 0.38 1.41
C ILE A 82 -7.00 1.45 0.81
N LEU A 83 -8.13 1.05 0.21
CA LEU A 83 -9.14 1.99 -0.30
C LEU A 83 -9.69 2.88 0.80
N GLU A 84 -10.14 2.28 1.91
CA GLU A 84 -10.65 3.01 3.07
C GLU A 84 -9.59 3.95 3.65
N LYS A 85 -8.36 3.45 3.81
CA LYS A 85 -7.23 4.24 4.32
C LYS A 85 -6.87 5.42 3.41
N ALA A 86 -6.99 5.26 2.08
CA ALA A 86 -6.80 6.33 1.10
C ALA A 86 -7.98 7.33 1.06
N GLY A 87 -9.05 7.07 1.81
CA GLY A 87 -10.27 7.88 1.83
C GLY A 87 -11.15 7.69 0.60
N CYS A 88 -11.03 6.56 -0.09
CA CYS A 88 -11.88 6.15 -1.20
C CYS A 88 -13.08 5.35 -0.66
N ASN A 89 -14.26 5.52 -1.25
CA ASN A 89 -15.42 4.67 -0.93
C ASN A 89 -15.32 3.34 -1.70
N PRO A 90 -15.14 2.17 -1.05
CA PRO A 90 -14.99 0.89 -1.74
C PRO A 90 -16.23 0.48 -2.55
N ASP A 91 -17.40 0.96 -2.16
CA ASP A 91 -18.68 0.70 -2.84
C ASP A 91 -18.96 1.62 -4.01
N SER A 92 -18.17 2.69 -4.18
CA SER A 92 -18.31 3.58 -5.33
C SER A 92 -17.85 2.91 -6.63
N PRO A 93 -18.47 3.22 -7.78
CA PRO A 93 -17.96 2.83 -9.09
C PRO A 93 -16.63 3.50 -9.43
N TRP A 94 -15.77 2.83 -10.21
CA TRP A 94 -14.49 3.39 -10.70
C TRP A 94 -14.62 4.71 -11.45
N MET A 95 -15.75 4.94 -12.14
CA MET A 95 -16.02 6.21 -12.82
C MET A 95 -16.17 7.40 -11.88
N ASP A 96 -16.56 7.16 -10.64
CA ASP A 96 -16.84 8.23 -9.69
C ASP A 96 -15.58 8.62 -8.91
N THR A 97 -14.48 7.88 -9.08
CA THR A 97 -13.19 8.19 -8.47
C THR A 97 -12.51 9.37 -9.14
N SER A 98 -12.42 10.48 -8.43
CA SER A 98 -11.72 11.67 -8.88
C SER A 98 -10.22 11.43 -9.07
N LYS A 99 -9.57 12.26 -9.90
CA LYS A 99 -8.11 12.22 -10.06
C LYS A 99 -7.38 12.41 -8.72
N LYS A 100 -7.92 13.25 -7.83
CA LYS A 100 -7.34 13.49 -6.50
C LYS A 100 -7.39 12.25 -5.61
N GLU A 101 -8.45 11.46 -5.69
CA GLU A 101 -8.57 10.19 -4.96
C GLU A 101 -7.63 9.14 -5.54
N ARG A 102 -7.54 9.04 -6.89
CA ARG A 102 -6.58 8.12 -7.53
C ARG A 102 -5.14 8.41 -7.18
N ASN A 103 -4.73 9.69 -7.16
CA ASN A 103 -3.38 10.07 -6.75
C ASN A 103 -3.10 9.74 -5.27
N ARG A 104 -4.09 9.92 -4.39
CA ARG A 104 -3.97 9.52 -2.97
C ARG A 104 -3.84 8.01 -2.82
N LEU A 105 -4.64 7.25 -3.57
CA LEU A 105 -4.58 5.79 -3.59
C LEU A 105 -3.24 5.28 -4.12
N LEU A 106 -2.73 5.86 -5.21
CA LEU A 106 -1.42 5.54 -5.76
C LEU A 106 -0.31 5.81 -4.74
N ASN A 107 -0.35 6.98 -4.09
CA ASN A 107 0.63 7.31 -3.05
C ASN A 107 0.53 6.34 -1.86
N MET A 108 -0.68 5.99 -1.42
CA MET A 108 -0.90 4.98 -0.37
C MET A 108 -0.35 3.61 -0.75
N LEU A 109 -0.44 3.20 -2.02
CA LEU A 109 0.10 1.91 -2.47
C LEU A 109 1.63 1.90 -2.54
N LEU A 110 2.25 3.02 -2.89
CA LEU A 110 3.70 3.11 -3.13
C LEU A 110 4.50 3.57 -1.91
N ASN A 111 3.90 4.39 -1.04
CA ASN A 111 4.61 5.20 -0.07
C ASN A 111 3.93 5.20 1.31
N ASP A 112 3.28 4.10 1.70
CA ASP A 112 2.55 4.05 2.95
C ASP A 112 3.49 4.16 4.16
N CYS A 113 3.23 5.10 5.06
CA CYS A 113 4.11 5.40 6.18
C CYS A 113 3.52 4.92 7.51
N TYR A 114 4.37 4.27 8.30
CA TYR A 114 4.04 3.79 9.63
C TYR A 114 5.11 4.21 10.62
N GLU A 115 4.69 4.85 11.71
CA GLU A 115 5.57 5.12 12.84
C GLU A 115 5.81 3.82 13.62
N VAL A 116 7.08 3.48 13.79
CA VAL A 116 7.54 2.37 14.61
C VAL A 116 8.17 2.96 15.85
N ASN A 117 7.73 2.48 17.01
CA ASN A 117 8.28 2.81 18.32
C ASN A 117 8.40 1.50 19.11
N GLY A 118 9.63 1.01 19.36
CA GLY A 118 9.80 -0.19 20.20
C GLY A 118 11.19 -0.78 20.23
#